data_AF-A0A832SMZ1-F1
#
_entry.id   AF-A0A832SMZ1-F1
#
_cell.length_a   1.000
_cell.length_b   1.000
_cell.length_c   1.000
_cell.angle_alpha   90.00
_cell.angle_beta   90.00
_cell.angle_gamma   90.00
#
_symmetry.space_group_name_H-M   'P 1'
#
loop_
_entity.id
_entity.type
_entity.pdbx_description
1 polymer ?
#
loop_
_entity_poly.entity_id
_entity_poly.type
_entity_poly.pdbx_seq_one_letter_code
_entity_poly.pdbx_strand_id
1 'polypeptide(L)'
;MKKQIRLETFETNSSSIHTLQISQKHMYKSKLKIADDGYVHVSLTEYYGKDEKDYKGQREKLTYIVTWMYIYYGCNIEELYNGYIWKDFNTFFVDYVGNGCKGIWIDKTMFDGDEMAGDYLDHQSIPYGKYDAENCIVDLYDTEQLINFIFNPYLWLHTDCD
;
A
#
# COMPACT_ATOMS: atom_id res chain seq x y z
N MET A 1 -21.93 -16.75 -26.36
CA MET A 1 -21.00 -15.77 -26.95
C MET A 1 -19.84 -15.58 -25.98
N LYS A 2 -18.60 -15.93 -26.37
CA LYS A 2 -17.43 -15.78 -25.48
C LYS A 2 -17.09 -14.29 -25.36
N LYS A 3 -16.98 -13.76 -24.13
CA LYS A 3 -16.47 -12.41 -23.86
C LYS A 3 -15.06 -12.32 -24.45
N GLN A 4 -14.84 -11.38 -25.37
CA GLN A 4 -13.52 -11.14 -25.95
C GLN A 4 -12.97 -9.87 -25.30
N ILE A 5 -11.99 -10.03 -24.40
CA ILE A 5 -11.29 -8.91 -23.79
C ILE A 5 -10.35 -8.33 -24.86
N ARG A 6 -10.47 -7.04 -25.15
CA ARG A 6 -9.51 -6.29 -25.98
C ARG A 6 -9.09 -5.05 -25.20
N LEU A 7 -7.80 -4.96 -24.87
CA LEU A 7 -7.11 -3.75 -24.39
C LEU A 7 -7.79 -3.04 -23.21
N GLU A 8 -7.77 -3.65 -22.02
CA GLU A 8 -8.11 -3.01 -20.72
C GLU A 8 -9.50 -2.35 -20.63
N THR A 9 -10.38 -2.66 -21.59
CA THR A 9 -11.67 -2.01 -21.75
C THR A 9 -12.81 -2.98 -21.48
N PHE A 10 -13.65 -2.66 -20.50
CA PHE A 10 -14.89 -3.39 -20.24
C PHE A 10 -16.06 -2.66 -20.90
N GLU A 11 -16.78 -3.35 -21.79
CA GLU A 11 -18.04 -2.89 -22.36
C GLU A 11 -19.18 -3.75 -21.82
N THR A 12 -20.23 -3.11 -21.29
CA THR A 12 -21.47 -3.80 -20.94
C THR A 12 -22.59 -3.39 -21.89
N ASN A 13 -23.27 -4.38 -22.44
CA ASN A 13 -24.40 -4.25 -23.34
C ASN A 13 -25.72 -4.14 -22.55
N SER A 14 -26.01 -2.92 -22.11
CA SER A 14 -27.36 -2.39 -21.86
C SER A 14 -27.46 -1.05 -22.60
N SER A 15 -28.62 -0.42 -22.69
CA SER A 15 -28.95 0.79 -23.49
C SER A 15 -28.11 2.06 -23.21
N SER A 16 -26.97 1.93 -22.53
CA SER A 16 -25.95 2.95 -22.29
C SER A 16 -24.57 2.28 -22.36
N ILE A 17 -23.77 2.64 -23.36
CA ILE A 17 -22.38 2.16 -23.49
C ILE A 17 -21.55 2.88 -22.43
N HIS A 18 -21.15 2.13 -21.40
CA HIS A 18 -20.15 2.58 -20.44
C HIS A 18 -18.83 1.90 -20.79
N THR A 19 -17.79 2.71 -20.97
CA THR A 19 -16.43 2.26 -21.29
C THR A 19 -15.56 2.54 -20.09
N LEU A 20 -15.05 1.50 -19.43
CA LEU A 20 -14.07 1.63 -18.35
C LEU A 20 -12.69 1.32 -18.91
N GLN A 21 -11.79 2.32 -18.95
CA GLN A 21 -10.39 2.17 -19.34
C GLN A 21 -9.51 2.27 -18.08
N ILE A 22 -8.97 1.15 -17.61
CA ILE A 22 -8.01 1.14 -16.49
C ILE A 22 -6.61 1.10 -17.09
N SER A 23 -5.99 2.27 -17.24
CA SER A 23 -4.65 2.36 -17.82
C SER A 23 -3.56 2.33 -16.76
N GLN A 24 -2.58 1.44 -16.90
CA GLN A 24 -1.33 1.50 -16.12
C GLN A 24 -0.37 2.63 -16.54
N LYS A 25 -0.68 3.39 -17.60
CA LYS A 25 0.21 4.43 -18.18
C LYS A 25 0.33 5.73 -17.36
N HIS A 26 -0.24 5.79 -16.17
CA HIS A 26 -0.35 7.02 -15.39
C HIS A 26 0.39 6.98 -14.05
N MET A 27 1.27 5.99 -13.85
CA MET A 27 2.10 5.98 -12.64
C MET A 27 3.09 7.16 -12.68
N TYR A 28 3.06 8.00 -11.64
CA TYR A 28 4.02 9.09 -11.53
C TYR A 28 5.39 8.57 -11.15
N LYS A 29 6.43 9.23 -11.68
CA LYS A 29 7.80 9.09 -11.15
C LYS A 29 7.78 9.22 -9.64
N SER A 30 8.61 8.41 -8.98
CA SER A 30 8.79 8.51 -7.55
C SER A 30 9.20 9.93 -7.16
N LYS A 31 8.45 10.53 -6.23
CA LYS A 31 8.76 11.77 -5.52
C LYS A 31 9.22 11.48 -4.09
N LEU A 32 9.38 10.20 -3.75
CA LEU A 32 9.84 9.78 -2.44
C LEU A 32 11.29 10.23 -2.26
N LYS A 33 11.57 10.83 -1.10
CA LYS A 33 12.92 11.23 -0.73
C LYS A 33 13.70 9.98 -0.32
N ILE A 34 14.78 9.70 -1.05
CA ILE A 34 15.79 8.73 -0.64
C ILE A 34 16.77 9.47 0.28
N ALA A 35 17.03 8.92 1.47
CA ALA A 35 17.98 9.47 2.42
C ALA A 35 19.43 9.14 2.01
N ASP A 36 20.40 9.74 2.70
CA ASP A 36 21.83 9.60 2.38
C ASP A 36 22.34 8.17 2.58
N ASP A 37 21.68 7.37 3.41
CA ASP A 37 21.96 5.94 3.59
C ASP A 37 21.44 5.06 2.44
N GLY A 38 20.66 5.63 1.53
CA GLY A 38 20.08 4.99 0.35
C GLY A 38 18.67 4.44 0.56
N TYR A 39 18.03 4.66 1.72
CA TYR A 39 16.70 4.14 2.00
C TYR A 39 15.60 5.19 1.90
N VAL A 40 14.39 4.75 1.58
CA VAL A 40 13.18 5.54 1.82
C VAL A 40 12.69 5.23 3.23
N HIS A 41 12.77 6.22 4.10
CA HIS A 41 12.38 6.08 5.51
C HIS A 41 10.86 6.15 5.66
N VAL A 42 10.30 5.19 6.39
CA VAL A 42 8.88 5.08 6.78
C VAL A 42 8.76 5.04 8.29
N SER A 43 7.86 5.83 8.88
CA SER A 43 7.56 5.79 10.32
C SER A 43 6.14 5.27 10.49
N LEU A 44 5.96 4.33 11.43
CA LEU A 44 4.68 3.70 11.73
C LEU A 44 3.87 4.47 12.78
N THR A 45 4.21 5.73 13.07
CA THR A 45 3.52 6.52 14.10
C THR A 45 2.20 7.13 13.64
N GLU A 46 1.88 7.04 12.35
CA GLU A 46 0.62 7.56 11.81
C GLU A 46 -0.52 6.57 12.04
N TYR A 47 -1.55 7.04 12.74
CA TYR A 47 -2.80 6.33 12.92
C TYR A 47 -3.68 6.52 11.67
N TYR A 48 -3.97 5.45 10.95
CA TYR A 48 -4.86 5.48 9.79
C TYR A 48 -6.27 5.03 10.21
N GLY A 49 -7.29 5.79 9.81
CA GLY A 49 -8.68 5.46 10.13
C GLY A 49 -9.20 6.02 11.44
N LYS A 50 -8.61 7.07 12.02
CA LYS A 50 -9.26 7.74 13.17
C LYS A 50 -10.10 8.95 12.76
N ASP A 51 -9.73 9.56 11.64
CA ASP A 51 -10.31 10.79 11.14
C ASP A 51 -10.77 10.60 9.69
N GLU A 52 -11.77 11.37 9.29
CA GLU A 52 -12.13 11.54 7.88
C GLU A 52 -10.97 12.22 7.15
N LYS A 53 -10.25 11.48 6.29
CA LYS A 53 -9.05 11.99 5.62
C LYS A 53 -8.79 11.29 4.29
N ASP A 54 -8.43 12.11 3.30
CA ASP A 54 -7.85 11.62 2.04
C ASP A 54 -6.32 11.63 2.09
N TYR A 55 -5.70 10.47 1.91
CA TYR A 55 -4.26 10.30 1.71
C TYR A 55 -3.95 10.14 0.22
N LYS A 56 -3.41 11.22 -0.37
CA LYS A 56 -3.11 11.31 -1.82
C LYS A 56 -1.62 11.18 -2.09
N GLY A 57 -0.77 11.42 -1.09
CA GLY A 57 0.68 11.40 -1.23
C GLY A 57 1.25 9.99 -1.37
N GLN A 58 2.30 9.85 -2.18
CA GLN A 58 3.03 8.57 -2.32
C GLN A 58 3.56 8.08 -0.96
N ARG A 59 4.05 8.99 -0.11
CA ARG A 59 4.61 8.65 1.20
C ARG A 59 3.53 8.15 2.16
N GLU A 60 2.38 8.81 2.21
CA GLU A 60 1.25 8.40 3.06
C GLU A 60 0.73 7.03 2.63
N LYS A 61 0.50 6.84 1.33
CA LYS A 61 0.07 5.55 0.77
C LYS A 61 1.08 4.42 1.01
N LEU A 62 2.37 4.70 0.87
CA LEU A 62 3.44 3.75 1.19
C LEU A 62 3.38 3.35 2.68
N THR A 63 3.27 4.32 3.56
CA THR A 63 3.23 4.08 5.02
C THR A 63 2.04 3.23 5.41
N TYR A 64 0.87 3.47 4.81
CA TYR A 64 -0.31 2.64 5.02
C TYR A 64 -0.08 1.17 4.64
N ILE A 65 0.49 0.90 3.46
CA ILE A 65 0.85 -0.47 3.04
C ILE A 65 1.84 -1.12 4.00
N VAL A 66 2.90 -0.38 4.38
CA VAL A 66 3.93 -0.89 5.30
C VAL A 66 3.32 -1.19 6.68
N THR A 67 2.38 -0.37 7.14
CA THR A 67 1.64 -0.58 8.40
C THR A 67 0.80 -1.85 8.34
N TRP A 68 0.09 -2.07 7.23
CA TRP A 68 -0.64 -3.32 6.98
C TRP A 68 0.26 -4.55 6.99
N MET A 69 1.39 -4.51 6.29
CA MET A 69 2.34 -5.62 6.29
C MET A 69 2.90 -5.87 7.69
N TYR A 70 3.26 -4.82 8.42
CA TYR A 70 3.73 -4.93 9.80
C TYR A 70 2.70 -5.63 10.69
N ILE A 71 1.42 -5.26 10.58
CA ILE A 71 0.32 -5.89 11.31
C ILE A 71 0.10 -7.34 10.87
N TYR A 72 0.13 -7.62 9.56
CA TYR A 72 0.02 -8.97 9.01
C TYR A 72 1.11 -9.91 9.56
N TYR A 73 2.34 -9.41 9.69
CA TYR A 73 3.46 -10.12 10.31
C TYR A 73 3.45 -10.05 11.85
N GLY A 74 2.28 -9.86 12.46
CA GLY A 74 2.09 -9.93 13.91
C GLY A 74 2.75 -8.80 14.67
N CYS A 75 2.89 -7.63 14.06
CA CYS A 75 3.55 -6.46 14.64
C CYS A 75 5.00 -6.74 15.06
N ASN A 76 5.68 -7.59 14.29
CA ASN A 76 7.08 -7.91 14.49
C ASN A 76 7.89 -7.50 13.26
N ILE A 77 8.81 -6.54 13.46
CA ILE A 77 9.64 -5.99 12.38
C ILE A 77 10.64 -7.01 11.82
N GLU A 78 11.11 -7.94 12.65
CA GLU A 78 12.02 -9.00 12.22
C GLU A 78 11.28 -10.02 11.38
N GLU A 79 10.08 -10.44 11.79
CA GLU A 79 9.21 -11.31 11.00
C GLU A 79 8.82 -10.66 9.67
N LEU A 80 8.47 -9.36 9.69
CA LEU A 80 8.21 -8.57 8.49
C LEU A 80 9.41 -8.62 7.53
N TYR A 81 10.61 -8.25 8.00
CA TYR A 81 11.80 -8.22 7.16
C TYR A 81 12.22 -9.61 6.64
N ASN A 82 11.92 -10.67 7.39
CA ASN A 82 12.17 -12.04 6.98
C ASN A 82 11.08 -12.60 6.06
N GLY A 83 9.90 -12.00 6.05
CA GLY A 83 8.74 -12.37 5.25
C GLY A 83 8.96 -12.24 3.74
N TYR A 84 8.40 -13.19 2.98
CA TYR A 84 8.51 -13.18 1.52
C TYR A 84 7.72 -12.03 0.89
N ILE A 85 6.53 -11.70 1.41
CA ILE A 85 5.72 -10.58 0.92
C ILE A 85 6.51 -9.27 0.98
N TRP A 86 7.17 -9.02 2.11
CA TRP A 86 8.03 -7.86 2.29
C TRP A 86 9.20 -7.86 1.31
N LYS A 87 9.91 -8.99 1.19
CA LYS A 87 11.08 -9.11 0.30
C LYS A 87 10.71 -8.86 -1.15
N ASP A 88 9.61 -9.44 -1.60
CA ASP A 88 9.11 -9.27 -2.96
C ASP A 88 8.70 -7.81 -3.17
N PHE A 89 7.83 -7.27 -2.31
CA PHE A 89 7.42 -5.87 -2.40
C PHE A 89 8.61 -4.89 -2.39
N ASN A 90 9.57 -5.07 -1.47
CA ASN A 90 10.73 -4.19 -1.37
C ASN A 90 11.62 -4.28 -2.62
N THR A 91 11.74 -5.45 -3.23
CA THR A 91 12.47 -5.63 -4.50
C THR A 91 11.80 -4.85 -5.63
N PHE A 92 10.49 -5.06 -5.83
CA PHE A 92 9.72 -4.33 -6.85
C PHE A 92 9.70 -2.82 -6.60
N PHE A 93 9.64 -2.41 -5.33
CA PHE A 93 9.73 -1.01 -4.94
C PHE A 93 11.07 -0.38 -5.32
N VAL A 94 12.19 -1.06 -5.06
CA VAL A 94 13.52 -0.59 -5.45
C VAL A 94 13.60 -0.43 -6.97
N ASP A 95 13.13 -1.42 -7.73
CA ASP A 95 13.13 -1.38 -9.19
C ASP A 95 12.31 -0.21 -9.73
N TYR A 96 11.15 0.05 -9.13
CA TYR A 96 10.28 1.15 -9.53
C TYR A 96 10.84 2.54 -9.16
N VAL A 97 11.35 2.70 -7.94
CA VAL A 97 11.87 3.98 -7.44
C VAL A 97 13.21 4.34 -8.11
N GLY A 98 14.07 3.35 -8.32
CA GLY A 98 15.40 3.52 -8.92
C GLY A 98 16.30 4.49 -8.15
N ASN A 99 17.18 5.19 -8.87
CA ASN A 99 18.01 6.30 -8.36
C ASN A 99 18.84 5.98 -7.10
N GLY A 100 19.36 4.75 -6.99
CA GLY A 100 20.19 4.35 -5.84
C GLY A 100 19.41 3.99 -4.58
N CYS A 101 18.07 3.85 -4.68
CA CYS A 101 17.26 3.29 -3.61
C CYS A 101 17.73 1.86 -3.28
N LYS A 102 17.91 1.58 -1.99
CA LYS A 102 18.25 0.26 -1.43
C LYS A 102 17.03 -0.45 -0.85
N GLY A 103 15.91 0.27 -0.73
CA GLY A 103 14.66 -0.24 -0.21
C GLY A 103 13.99 0.72 0.76
N ILE A 104 13.08 0.16 1.53
CA ILE A 104 12.33 0.85 2.56
C ILE A 104 12.99 0.56 3.90
N TRP A 105 13.23 1.61 4.68
CA TRP A 105 13.67 1.48 6.07
C TRP A 105 12.54 1.93 6.99
N ILE A 106 12.15 1.07 7.92
CA ILE A 106 11.16 1.42 8.93
C ILE A 106 11.90 2.04 10.12
N ASP A 107 11.67 3.34 10.32
CA ASP A 107 12.16 4.07 11.47
C ASP A 107 11.49 3.50 12.72
N LYS A 108 12.29 2.82 13.55
CA LYS A 108 11.90 2.40 14.90
C LYS A 108 11.60 3.64 15.74
N THR A 109 10.39 4.12 15.63
CA THR A 109 9.79 5.11 16.52
C THR A 109 8.59 4.43 17.17
N MET A 110 8.88 3.38 17.92
CA MET A 110 7.98 2.92 18.97
C MET A 110 8.58 3.36 20.29
N PHE A 111 7.73 4.00 21.08
CA PHE A 111 8.01 4.33 22.47
C PHE A 111 8.59 3.10 23.17
N ASP A 112 9.64 3.31 23.97
CA ASP A 112 10.13 2.32 24.92
C ASP A 112 8.95 1.69 25.68
N GLY A 113 8.64 0.42 25.44
CA GLY A 113 7.73 -0.38 26.26
C GLY A 113 6.52 -1.00 25.53
N ASP A 114 6.71 -2.24 25.08
CA ASP A 114 5.83 -3.40 25.22
C ASP A 114 4.34 -3.42 24.78
N GLU A 115 3.74 -2.37 24.23
CA GLU A 115 2.36 -2.50 23.71
C GLU A 115 2.14 -1.63 22.47
N MET A 116 2.57 -2.11 21.30
CA MET A 116 2.33 -1.39 20.04
C MET A 116 2.00 -2.35 18.91
N ALA A 117 0.71 -2.60 18.74
CA ALA A 117 0.20 -3.45 17.66
C ALA A 117 -1.29 -3.18 17.33
N GLY A 118 -2.13 -2.96 18.34
CA GLY A 118 -3.59 -3.00 18.18
C GLY A 118 -4.23 -1.74 17.60
N ASP A 119 -3.58 -0.57 17.66
CA ASP A 119 -4.30 0.70 17.51
C ASP A 119 -3.97 1.48 16.22
N TYR A 120 -3.03 1.03 15.37
CA TYR A 120 -2.52 1.85 14.24
C TYR A 120 -3.42 1.91 13.01
N LEU A 121 -4.20 0.85 12.80
CA LEU A 121 -5.25 0.82 11.79
C LEU A 121 -6.56 0.67 12.54
N ASP A 122 -7.50 1.55 12.24
CA ASP A 122 -8.82 1.42 12.85
C ASP A 122 -9.45 0.06 12.53
N HIS A 123 -10.13 -0.50 13.52
CA HIS A 123 -10.77 -1.80 13.45
C HIS A 123 -11.81 -1.91 12.32
N GLN A 124 -12.38 -0.79 11.85
CA GLN A 124 -13.27 -0.78 10.67
C GLN A 124 -12.50 -0.83 9.35
N SER A 125 -11.23 -0.42 9.36
CA SER A 125 -10.33 -0.63 8.22
C SER A 125 -9.88 -2.09 8.11
N ILE A 126 -10.13 -2.93 9.14
CA ILE A 126 -9.76 -4.36 9.17
C ILE A 126 -11.04 -5.22 9.08
N PRO A 127 -11.35 -5.78 7.89
CA PRO A 127 -12.52 -6.66 7.75
C PRO A 127 -12.45 -7.85 8.72
N TYR A 128 -13.41 -7.93 9.65
CA TYR A 128 -13.69 -9.11 10.48
C TYR A 128 -12.59 -9.55 11.46
N GLY A 129 -11.69 -8.65 11.87
CA GLY A 129 -10.68 -8.96 12.89
C GLY A 129 -9.65 -10.03 12.48
N LYS A 130 -9.51 -10.26 11.18
CA LYS A 130 -8.52 -11.18 10.62
C LYS A 130 -7.50 -10.41 9.80
N TYR A 131 -6.27 -10.40 10.30
CA TYR A 131 -5.08 -9.91 9.61
C TYR A 131 -4.69 -10.88 8.49
N ASP A 132 -5.54 -11.00 7.47
CA ASP A 132 -5.24 -11.73 6.25
C ASP A 132 -4.72 -10.75 5.21
N ALA A 133 -3.73 -11.17 4.42
CA ALA A 133 -3.12 -10.35 3.38
C ALA A 133 -4.12 -10.01 2.25
N GLU A 134 -5.17 -10.82 2.09
CA GLU A 134 -6.29 -10.55 1.16
C GLU A 134 -7.33 -9.55 1.71
N ASN A 135 -7.33 -9.29 3.03
CA ASN A 135 -8.28 -8.37 3.67
C ASN A 135 -7.79 -6.92 3.71
N CYS A 136 -6.53 -6.67 3.33
CA CYS A 136 -6.09 -5.32 3.04
C CYS A 136 -6.84 -4.81 1.80
N ILE A 137 -7.19 -3.52 1.79
CA ILE A 137 -7.85 -2.89 0.62
C ILE A 137 -7.01 -3.01 -0.66
N VAL A 138 -5.71 -3.29 -0.52
CA VAL A 138 -4.81 -3.68 -1.61
C VAL A 138 -4.24 -5.05 -1.29
N ASP A 139 -4.38 -6.00 -2.21
CA ASP A 139 -3.84 -7.34 -2.06
C ASP A 139 -2.32 -7.29 -1.81
N LEU A 140 -1.89 -7.71 -0.62
CA LEU A 140 -0.46 -7.66 -0.24
C LEU A 140 0.39 -8.66 -1.05
N TYR A 141 -0.20 -9.66 -1.69
CA TYR A 141 0.52 -10.61 -2.55
C TYR A 141 0.81 -10.04 -3.95
N ASP A 142 0.07 -9.03 -4.38
CA ASP A 142 0.19 -8.44 -5.71
C ASP A 142 1.05 -7.18 -5.68
N THR A 143 2.35 -7.36 -5.88
CA THR A 143 3.33 -6.27 -5.90
C THR A 143 3.03 -5.19 -6.96
N GLU A 144 2.43 -5.54 -8.10
CA GLU A 144 2.03 -4.56 -9.11
C GLU A 144 0.88 -3.68 -8.62
N GLN A 145 -0.11 -4.27 -7.94
CA GLN A 145 -1.19 -3.52 -7.32
C GLN A 145 -0.68 -2.60 -6.21
N LEU A 146 0.28 -3.04 -5.39
CA LEU A 146 0.90 -2.21 -4.36
C LEU A 146 1.61 -0.99 -4.96
N ILE A 147 2.42 -1.20 -6.01
CA ILE A 147 3.11 -0.12 -6.72
C ILE A 147 2.11 0.82 -7.39
N ASN A 148 1.10 0.28 -8.07
CA ASN A 148 0.04 1.09 -8.68
C ASN A 148 -0.69 1.94 -7.62
N PHE A 149 -1.06 1.35 -6.48
CA PHE A 149 -1.69 2.10 -5.38
C PHE A 149 -0.81 3.27 -4.91
N ILE A 150 0.49 3.05 -4.69
CA ILE A 150 1.40 4.07 -4.20
C ILE A 150 1.62 5.18 -5.24
N PHE A 151 1.90 4.81 -6.50
CA PHE A 151 2.42 5.74 -7.51
C PHE A 151 1.37 6.26 -8.50
N ASN A 152 0.16 5.71 -8.52
CA ASN A 152 -0.93 6.24 -9.34
C ASN A 152 -1.57 7.46 -8.67
N PRO A 153 -1.58 8.63 -9.33
CA PRO A 153 -2.14 9.85 -8.76
C PRO A 153 -3.66 9.90 -8.74
N TYR A 154 -4.32 9.00 -9.45
CA TYR A 154 -5.76 8.89 -9.49
C TYR A 154 -6.30 7.93 -8.42
N LEU A 155 -5.41 7.31 -7.64
CA LEU A 155 -5.74 6.49 -6.49
C LEU A 155 -5.37 7.21 -5.20
N TRP A 156 -6.32 7.29 -4.28
CA TRP A 156 -6.11 7.80 -2.93
C TRP A 156 -6.79 6.86 -1.93
N LEU A 157 -6.27 6.86 -0.71
CA LEU A 157 -6.92 6.20 0.42
C LEU A 157 -7.81 7.24 1.08
N HIS A 158 -9.11 6.95 1.16
CA HIS A 158 -10.04 7.72 1.97
C HIS A 158 -10.33 6.90 3.22
N THR A 159 -10.08 7.48 4.38
CA THR A 159 -10.55 6.94 5.65
C THR A 159 -11.73 7.77 6.11
N ASP A 160 -12.77 7.13 6.63
CA ASP A 160 -13.95 7.75 7.19
C ASP A 160 -14.38 6.88 8.37
N CYS A 161 -14.48 7.48 9.54
CA CYS A 161 -14.80 6.80 10.78
C CYS A 161 -15.85 7.58 11.54
N ASP A 162 -17.00 6.93 11.74
CA ASP A 162 -18.13 7.39 12.56
C ASP A 162 -17.87 7.17 14.06
#